data_AF-A0A7J5XSX0-F1
#
_entry.id   AF-A0A7J5XSX0-F1
#
_cell.length_a   1.000
_cell.length_b   1.000
_cell.length_c   1.000
_cell.angle_alpha   90.00
_cell.angle_beta   90.00
_cell.angle_gamma   90.00
#
_symmetry.space_group_name_H-M   'P 1'
#
loop_
_entity.id
_entity.type
_entity.pdbx_description
1 polymer ?
#
loop_
_entity_poly.entity_id
_entity_poly.type
_entity_poly.pdbx_seq_one_letter_code
_entity_poly.pdbx_strand_id
1 'polypeptide(L)'
;MSLLSANTPEEDQRGYVFRAQSQEIKERGGNQSTGIDFFITQERVIFLDTQPMLSPSILDHLINNDRKLPPEYNLPHTYVEMQIAAFLFTVCHVVIVVQDWFTDLNLYR
;
A
#
# COMPACT_ATOMS: atom_id res chain seq x y z
N MET A 1 3.08 8.33 4.67
CA MET A 1 3.59 9.27 3.63
C MET A 1 3.12 10.71 3.85
N SER A 2 1.87 10.98 4.23
CA SER A 2 1.29 12.33 4.38
C SER A 2 2.12 13.32 5.22
N LEU A 3 2.64 12.86 6.36
CA LEU A 3 3.46 13.67 7.27
C LEU A 3 4.85 14.02 6.72
N LEU A 4 5.35 13.26 5.73
CA LEU A 4 6.61 13.55 5.06
C LEU A 4 6.42 14.48 3.86
N SER A 5 5.20 14.57 3.33
CA SER A 5 4.92 15.26 2.07
C SER A 5 4.30 16.64 2.26
N ALA A 6 3.22 16.77 3.05
CA ALA A 6 2.45 18.02 3.10
C ALA A 6 1.67 18.28 4.39
N ASN A 7 1.48 17.27 5.26
CA ASN A 7 0.68 17.42 6.47
C ASN A 7 1.56 17.49 7.71
N THR A 8 1.07 18.12 8.79
CA THR A 8 1.72 18.11 10.11
C THR A 8 0.99 17.21 11.12
N PRO A 9 1.63 16.80 12.23
CA PRO A 9 1.01 15.94 13.24
C PRO A 9 -0.23 16.56 13.93
N GLU A 10 -0.35 17.89 13.94
CA GLU A 10 -1.47 18.61 14.55
C GLU A 10 -2.74 18.60 13.70
N GLU A 11 -2.63 18.27 12.41
CA GLU A 11 -3.77 18.22 11.49
C GLU A 11 -4.65 16.99 11.74
N ASP A 12 -5.96 17.15 11.51
CA ASP A 12 -6.90 16.03 11.50
C ASP A 12 -6.53 15.05 10.37
N GLN A 13 -6.54 13.75 10.67
CA GLN A 13 -6.26 12.69 9.69
C GLN A 13 -7.15 12.74 8.45
N ARG A 14 -8.33 13.36 8.54
CA ARG A 14 -9.22 13.59 7.38
C ARG A 14 -8.62 14.55 6.35
N GLY A 15 -7.70 15.42 6.76
CA GLY A 15 -6.98 16.35 5.90
C GLY A 15 -5.71 15.77 5.27
N TYR A 16 -5.36 14.52 5.60
CA TYR A 16 -4.15 13.91 5.07
C TYR A 16 -4.25 13.66 3.57
N VAL A 17 -3.18 14.00 2.85
CA VAL A 17 -3.12 13.82 1.38
C VAL A 17 -3.21 12.34 0.99
N PHE A 18 -2.58 11.45 1.75
CA PHE A 18 -2.84 10.02 1.70
C PHE A 18 -3.77 9.63 2.84
N ARG A 19 -4.93 9.08 2.50
CA ARG A 19 -6.01 8.82 3.44
C ARG A 19 -5.63 7.71 4.41
N ALA A 20 -5.61 8.05 5.70
CA ALA A 20 -5.38 7.06 6.76
C ALA A 20 -6.59 6.14 6.94
N GLN A 21 -6.34 4.93 7.45
CA GLN A 21 -7.38 3.94 7.73
C GLN A 21 -8.34 4.43 8.83
N SER A 22 -9.64 4.38 8.55
CA SER A 22 -10.68 4.73 9.52
C SER A 22 -10.85 3.65 10.60
N GLN A 23 -11.48 4.02 11.72
CA GLN A 23 -11.78 3.10 12.80
C GLN A 23 -12.70 1.94 12.36
N GLU A 24 -13.72 2.22 11.55
CA GLU A 24 -14.62 1.20 11.01
C GLU A 24 -13.87 0.15 10.17
N ILE A 25 -12.90 0.59 9.36
CA ILE A 25 -12.12 -0.33 8.51
C ILE A 25 -11.19 -1.18 9.36
N LYS A 26 -10.61 -0.62 10.43
CA LYS A 26 -9.79 -1.37 11.39
C LYS A 26 -10.59 -2.49 12.05
N GLU A 27 -11.80 -2.19 12.51
CA GLU A 27 -12.69 -3.15 13.18
C GLU A 27 -13.11 -4.30 12.26
N ARG A 28 -13.11 -4.09 10.94
CA ARG A 28 -13.40 -5.12 9.93
C ARG A 28 -12.15 -5.80 9.36
N GLY A 29 -10.95 -5.40 9.79
CA GLY A 29 -9.69 -5.94 9.26
C GLY A 29 -9.45 -5.62 7.78
N GLY A 30 -9.95 -4.50 7.27
CA GLY A 30 -9.81 -4.08 5.88
C GLY A 30 -8.59 -3.20 5.60
N ASN A 31 -8.28 -2.97 4.32
CA ASN A 31 -7.27 -1.98 3.88
C ASN A 31 -7.94 -0.67 3.44
N GLN A 32 -7.17 0.43 3.48
CA GLN A 32 -7.62 1.75 3.02
C GLN A 32 -7.06 2.11 1.64
N SER A 33 -5.76 1.89 1.43
CA SER A 33 -5.08 2.16 0.16
C SER A 33 -5.29 1.01 -0.83
N THR A 34 -5.55 1.33 -2.11
CA THR A 34 -5.73 0.37 -3.21
C THR A 34 -4.99 0.87 -4.44
N GLY A 35 -4.12 0.06 -5.03
CA GLY A 35 -3.25 0.49 -6.13
C GLY A 35 -2.06 1.34 -5.66
N ILE A 36 -1.75 2.40 -6.41
CA ILE A 36 -0.66 3.34 -6.12
C ILE A 36 -1.22 4.76 -6.24
N ASP A 37 -1.18 5.52 -5.16
CA ASP A 37 -1.54 6.93 -5.10
C ASP A 37 -0.31 7.80 -5.41
N PHE A 38 -0.54 8.95 -6.03
CA PHE A 38 0.49 9.88 -6.47
C PHE A 38 0.29 11.26 -5.85
N PHE A 39 1.35 11.84 -5.31
CA PHE A 39 1.36 13.22 -4.81
C PHE A 39 2.67 13.92 -5.15
N ILE A 40 2.60 15.22 -5.45
CA ILE A 40 3.78 16.06 -5.69
C ILE A 40 3.75 17.26 -4.76
N THR A 41 4.86 17.52 -4.06
CA THR A 41 5.00 18.66 -3.15
C THR A 41 5.34 19.95 -3.91
N GLN A 42 5.31 21.09 -3.21
CA GLN A 42 5.72 22.38 -3.79
C GLN A 42 7.21 22.41 -4.15
N GLU A 43 8.03 21.65 -3.42
CA GLU A 43 9.46 21.42 -3.65
C GLU A 43 9.72 20.44 -4.82
N ARG A 44 8.66 20.01 -5.52
CA ARG A 44 8.70 19.08 -6.66
C ARG A 44 9.22 17.69 -6.31
N VAL A 45 9.01 17.25 -5.07
CA VAL A 45 9.28 15.87 -4.66
C VAL A 45 8.04 15.02 -4.92
N ILE A 46 8.24 13.88 -5.58
CA ILE A 46 7.18 12.92 -5.89
C ILE A 46 7.10 11.89 -4.76
N PHE A 47 5.88 11.68 -4.25
CA PHE A 47 5.53 10.65 -3.28
C PHE A 47 4.58 9.64 -3.93
N LEU A 48 4.88 8.36 -3.74
CA LEU A 48 4.00 7.24 -4.09
C LEU A 48 3.59 6.52 -2.82
N ASP A 49 2.29 6.33 -2.59
CA ASP A 49 1.74 5.49 -1.52
C ASP A 49 1.08 4.27 -2.14
N THR A 50 1.38 3.08 -1.66
CA THR A 50 0.91 1.84 -2.29
C THR A 50 -0.05 1.09 -1.40
N GLN A 51 -0.87 0.25 -2.01
CA GLN A 51 -1.59 -0.79 -1.29
C GLN A 51 -0.63 -1.67 -0.46
N PRO A 52 -1.10 -2.25 0.65
CA PRO A 52 -0.30 -3.16 1.47
C PRO A 52 0.15 -4.38 0.66
N MET A 53 1.39 -4.82 0.92
CA MET A 53 1.93 -6.10 0.45
C MET A 53 1.45 -7.24 1.35
N LEU A 54 1.22 -8.41 0.76
CA LEU A 54 0.73 -9.65 1.37
C LEU A 54 -0.58 -9.45 2.14
N SER A 55 -1.52 -8.67 1.59
CA SER A 55 -2.71 -8.23 2.32
C SER A 55 -3.86 -9.27 2.31
N PRO A 56 -4.31 -9.76 3.49
CA PRO A 56 -5.44 -10.69 3.58
C PRO A 56 -6.77 -10.08 3.09
N SER A 57 -7.00 -8.79 3.32
CA SER A 57 -8.24 -8.12 2.91
C SER A 57 -8.35 -8.00 1.38
N ILE A 58 -7.21 -7.80 0.70
CA ILE A 58 -7.16 -7.79 -0.76
C ILE A 58 -7.43 -9.20 -1.31
N LEU A 59 -6.86 -10.23 -0.67
CA LEU A 59 -7.10 -11.61 -1.03
C LEU A 59 -8.57 -12.01 -0.84
N ASP A 60 -9.18 -11.67 0.29
CA ASP A 60 -10.59 -11.94 0.57
C ASP A 60 -11.49 -11.26 -0.48
N HIS A 61 -11.20 -10.00 -0.83
CA HIS A 61 -11.90 -9.30 -1.90
C HIS A 61 -11.73 -10.00 -3.27
N LEU A 62 -10.56 -10.57 -3.58
CA LEU A 62 -10.35 -11.31 -4.83
C LEU A 62 -11.14 -12.62 -4.88
N ILE A 63 -11.20 -13.35 -3.77
CA ILE A 63 -11.96 -14.60 -3.65
C ILE A 63 -13.47 -14.34 -3.82
N ASN A 64 -14.00 -13.33 -3.14
CA ASN A 64 -15.43 -13.06 -3.11
C ASN A 64 -15.97 -12.39 -4.39
N ASN A 65 -15.12 -11.74 -5.19
CA ASN A 65 -15.54 -11.02 -6.40
C ASN A 65 -15.28 -11.79 -7.70
N ASP A 66 -14.94 -13.08 -7.62
CA ASP A 66 -15.01 -14.06 -8.73
C ASP A 66 -14.37 -13.58 -10.05
N ARG A 67 -13.30 -12.77 -9.94
CA ARG A 67 -12.47 -12.45 -11.11
C ARG A 67 -11.77 -13.74 -11.46
N LYS A 68 -12.22 -14.40 -12.55
CA LYS A 68 -11.54 -15.53 -13.19
C LYS A 68 -10.04 -15.24 -13.18
N LEU A 69 -9.35 -15.83 -12.22
CA LEU A 69 -7.92 -15.76 -12.15
C LEU A 69 -7.44 -16.42 -13.43
N PRO A 70 -6.58 -15.77 -14.23
CA PRO A 70 -6.10 -16.42 -15.42
C PRO A 70 -5.46 -17.75 -14.98
N PRO A 71 -5.70 -18.86 -15.72
CA PRO A 71 -5.30 -20.20 -15.30
C PRO A 71 -3.78 -20.38 -15.10
N GLU A 72 -3.00 -19.38 -15.53
CA GLU A 72 -1.56 -19.26 -15.35
C GLU A 72 -1.14 -18.87 -13.91
N TYR A 73 -2.08 -18.39 -13.08
CA TYR A 73 -1.79 -17.86 -11.74
C TYR A 73 -2.30 -18.80 -10.64
N ASN A 74 -1.39 -19.56 -10.02
CA ASN A 74 -1.71 -20.46 -8.91
C ASN A 74 -2.11 -19.70 -7.62
N LEU A 75 -1.57 -18.49 -7.40
CA LEU A 75 -1.88 -17.59 -6.27
C LEU A 75 -1.84 -16.13 -6.76
N PRO A 76 -2.97 -15.42 -6.81
CA PRO A 76 -3.07 -14.10 -7.46
C PRO A 76 -2.40 -12.94 -6.73
N HIS A 77 -2.15 -13.08 -5.43
CA HIS A 77 -1.61 -11.99 -4.60
C HIS A 77 -0.10 -11.81 -4.75
N THR A 78 0.67 -12.91 -4.80
CA THR A 78 2.15 -12.82 -4.85
C THR A 78 2.68 -12.12 -6.10
N TYR A 79 2.04 -12.32 -7.26
CA TYR A 79 2.55 -11.75 -8.52
C TYR A 79 2.26 -10.25 -8.65
N VAL A 80 1.02 -9.81 -8.37
CA VAL A 80 0.64 -8.39 -8.45
C VAL A 80 1.50 -7.55 -7.50
N GLU A 81 1.76 -8.08 -6.31
CA GLU A 81 2.56 -7.41 -5.30
C GLU A 81 4.05 -7.33 -5.70
N MET A 82 4.62 -8.42 -6.25
CA MET A 82 5.97 -8.38 -6.80
C MET A 82 6.11 -7.40 -7.97
N GLN A 83 5.09 -7.25 -8.81
CA GLN A 83 5.10 -6.26 -9.89
C GLN A 83 5.16 -4.82 -9.37
N ILE A 84 4.41 -4.50 -8.31
CA ILE A 84 4.45 -3.18 -7.67
C ILE A 84 5.85 -2.93 -7.09
N ALA A 85 6.41 -3.89 -6.36
CA ALA A 85 7.76 -3.76 -5.81
C ALA A 85 8.83 -3.56 -6.90
N ALA A 86 8.79 -4.35 -7.98
CA ALA A 86 9.70 -4.21 -9.11
C ALA A 86 9.57 -2.85 -9.80
N PHE A 87 8.33 -2.36 -9.97
CA PHE A 87 8.07 -1.03 -10.49
C PHE A 87 8.70 0.06 -9.61
N LEU A 88 8.42 0.04 -8.29
CA LEU A 88 8.95 1.02 -7.35
C LEU A 88 10.49 1.01 -7.35
N PHE A 89 11.13 -0.16 -7.34
CA PHE A 89 12.59 -0.24 -7.41
C PHE A 89 13.18 0.25 -8.74
N THR A 90 12.39 0.25 -9.81
CA THR A 90 12.85 0.74 -11.12
C THR A 90 12.70 2.25 -11.24
N VAL A 91 11.65 2.85 -10.67
CA VAL A 91 11.30 4.26 -10.91
C VAL A 91 11.57 5.19 -9.72
N CYS A 92 11.72 4.65 -8.51
CA CYS A 92 11.94 5.45 -7.30
C CYS A 92 13.43 5.55 -6.94
N HIS A 93 13.84 6.73 -6.50
CA HIS A 93 15.18 6.95 -5.94
C HIS A 93 15.31 6.38 -4.52
N VAL A 94 14.23 6.40 -3.75
CA VAL A 94 14.16 5.94 -2.37
C VAL A 94 12.89 5.12 -2.20
N VAL A 95 13.01 3.94 -1.60
CA VAL A 95 11.88 3.08 -1.24
C VAL A 95 11.90 2.90 0.28
N ILE A 96 10.82 3.31 0.94
CA ILE A 96 10.67 3.19 2.39
C ILE A 96 9.89 1.91 2.68
N VAL A 97 10.51 1.00 3.44
CA VAL A 97 9.87 -0.22 3.91
C VAL A 97 9.43 0.01 5.36
N VAL A 98 8.12 -0.06 5.60
CA VAL A 98 7.51 0.16 6.94
C VAL A 98 7.10 -1.19 7.53
N GLN A 99 7.44 -1.42 8.80
CA GLN A 99 7.12 -2.64 9.53
C GLN A 99 6.53 -2.28 10.90
N ASP A 100 5.54 -3.05 11.36
CA ASP A 100 4.91 -2.85 12.67
C ASP A 100 5.73 -3.43 13.83
N TRP A 101 6.54 -4.45 13.54
CA TRP A 101 7.40 -5.14 14.53
C TRP A 101 8.81 -5.35 14.00
N PHE A 102 9.73 -5.60 14.93
CA PHE A 102 11.13 -5.85 14.61
C PHE A 102 11.30 -7.21 13.92
N THR A 103 11.88 -7.20 12.71
CA THR A 103 12.28 -8.38 11.91
C THR A 103 11.12 -9.26 11.41
N ASP A 104 10.68 -9.03 10.17
CA ASP A 104 9.85 -9.98 9.42
C ASP A 104 10.67 -10.69 8.33
N LEU A 105 10.95 -11.97 8.54
CA LEU A 105 11.74 -12.79 7.60
C LEU A 105 11.05 -13.01 6.25
N ASN A 106 9.72 -12.90 6.19
CA ASN A 106 9.00 -13.05 4.92
C ASN A 106 9.21 -11.85 4.01
N LEU A 107 9.53 -10.69 4.56
CA LEU A 107 9.79 -9.46 3.80
C LEU A 107 11.21 -9.40 3.24
N TYR A 108 12.18 -10.06 3.89
CA TYR A 108 13.59 -10.06 3.48
C TYR A 108 13.96 -11.17 2.50
N ARG A 109 13.08 -12.14 2.28
CA ARG A 109 13.30 -13.29 1.40
C ARG A 109 12.90 -12.98 -0.03
#